data_AF-A0AAV3UED9-F1
#
_entry.id   AF-A0AAV3UED9-F1
#
_cell.length_a   1.000
_cell.length_b   1.000
_cell.length_c   1.000
_cell.angle_alpha   90.00
_cell.angle_beta   90.00
_cell.angle_gamma   90.00
#
_symmetry.space_group_name_H-M   'P 1'
#
loop_
_entity.id
_entity.type
_entity.pdbx_description
1 polymer ?
#
loop_
_entity_poly.entity_id
_entity_poly.type
_entity_poly.pdbx_seq_one_letter_code
_entity_poly.pdbx_strand_id
1 'polypeptide(L)'
;MNSFHVAQNQYSALLTVFAVTGVEAVARSFAGLGHVVYAGFSGYYLGLAKLDPENRGPIIVKGLLIASLIHGTYDTAVSVIPKNILITLPFIVIYIGFFFVVLYRKLARCRMQYREPQLSSTEA
;
A
#
# COMPACT_ATOMS: atom_id res chain seq x y z
N MET A 1 18.07 28.15 38.63
CA MET A 1 17.29 27.30 37.70
C MET A 1 16.69 26.16 38.51
N ASN A 2 15.36 26.04 38.56
CA ASN A 2 14.68 25.09 39.46
C ASN A 2 14.70 23.67 38.90
N SER A 3 15.15 22.70 39.71
CA SER A 3 15.24 21.28 39.40
C SER A 3 13.90 20.64 38.99
N PHE A 4 12.77 21.23 39.42
CA PHE A 4 11.42 20.81 39.03
C PHE A 4 11.13 21.00 37.53
N HIS A 5 11.57 22.12 36.93
CA HIS A 5 11.40 22.35 35.49
C HIS A 5 12.30 21.43 34.65
N VAL A 6 13.48 21.07 35.17
CA VAL A 6 14.39 20.10 34.52
C VAL A 6 13.74 18.72 34.51
N ALA A 7 13.18 18.27 35.64
CA ALA A 7 12.48 17.00 35.74
C ALA A 7 11.26 16.95 34.80
N GLN A 8 10.40 17.98 34.81
CA GLN A 8 9.25 18.06 33.91
C GLN A 8 9.64 18.00 32.43
N ASN A 9 10.68 18.72 32.02
CA ASN A 9 11.17 18.69 30.64
C ASN A 9 11.66 17.29 30.23
N GLN A 10 12.28 16.53 31.13
CA GLN A 10 12.70 15.16 30.85
C GLN A 10 11.50 14.23 30.63
N TYR A 11 10.45 14.32 31.45
CA TYR A 11 9.24 13.51 31.24
C TYR A 11 8.52 13.86 29.94
N SER A 12 8.39 15.15 29.61
CA SER A 12 7.77 15.60 28.35
C SER A 12 8.56 15.16 27.11
N ALA A 13 9.89 15.19 27.18
CA ALA A 13 10.76 14.70 26.11
C ALA A 13 10.58 13.19 25.90
N LEU A 14 10.56 12.41 26.99
CA LEU A 14 10.33 10.96 26.92
C LEU A 14 8.97 10.64 26.29
N LEU A 15 7.89 11.29 26.75
CA LEU A 15 6.55 11.08 26.19
C LEU A 15 6.48 11.41 24.70
N THR A 16 7.16 12.46 24.26
CA THR A 16 7.21 12.86 22.85
C THR A 16 7.95 11.82 22.01
N VAL A 17 9.09 11.31 22.49
CA VAL A 17 9.85 10.25 21.79
C VAL A 17 9.01 8.98 21.66
N PHE A 18 8.32 8.55 22.73
CA PHE A 18 7.43 7.39 22.67
C PHE A 18 6.26 7.60 21.72
N ALA A 19 5.65 8.78 21.70
CA ALA A 19 4.55 9.09 20.80
C ALA A 19 5.01 9.04 19.33
N VAL A 20 6.13 9.68 18.99
CA VAL A 20 6.68 9.72 17.63
C VAL A 20 7.10 8.32 17.16
N THR A 21 7.81 7.56 18.00
CA THR A 21 8.26 6.20 17.67
C THR A 21 7.09 5.23 17.55
N GLY A 22 6.04 5.38 18.37
CA GLY A 22 4.82 4.59 18.28
C GLY A 22 4.06 4.81 16.98
N VAL A 23 3.91 6.07 16.53
CA VAL A 23 3.26 6.38 15.25
C VAL A 23 4.02 5.76 14.07
N GLU A 24 5.35 5.83 14.10
CA GLU A 24 6.19 5.23 13.07
C GLU A 24 6.08 3.70 13.04
N ALA A 25 6.04 3.05 14.22
CA ALA A 25 5.86 1.60 14.32
C ALA A 25 4.52 1.15 13.73
N VAL A 26 3.44 1.92 13.98
CA VAL A 26 2.14 1.68 13.34
C VAL A 26 2.26 1.80 11.83
N ALA A 27 2.86 2.88 11.32
CA ALA A 27 2.99 3.09 9.89
C ALA A 27 3.76 1.97 9.16
N ARG A 28 4.84 1.46 9.77
CA ARG A 28 5.59 0.30 9.26
C ARG A 28 4.81 -1.00 9.31
N SER A 29 4.04 -1.23 10.37
CA SER A 29 3.20 -2.43 10.48
C SER A 29 2.17 -2.49 9.35
N PHE A 30 1.59 -1.35 8.98
CA PHE A 30 0.66 -1.25 7.86
C PHE A 30 1.35 -1.28 6.48
N ALA A 31 2.61 -0.85 6.37
CA ALA A 31 3.40 -1.05 5.15
C ALA A 31 3.48 -2.55 4.78
N GLY A 32 3.61 -3.41 5.79
CA GLY A 32 3.57 -4.87 5.63
C GLY A 32 2.24 -5.37 5.04
N LEU A 33 1.10 -4.82 5.45
CA LEU A 33 -0.21 -5.11 4.84
C LEU A 33 -0.30 -4.50 3.42
N GLY A 34 0.28 -3.32 3.20
CA GLY A 34 0.37 -2.66 1.90
C GLY A 34 1.10 -3.52 0.85
N HIS A 35 2.13 -4.27 1.24
CA HIS A 35 2.85 -5.17 0.33
C HIS A 35 1.93 -6.16 -0.38
N VAL A 36 0.86 -6.65 0.25
CA VAL A 36 -0.12 -7.54 -0.38
C VAL A 36 -0.83 -6.84 -1.54
N VAL A 37 -1.19 -5.57 -1.35
CA VAL A 37 -1.82 -4.76 -2.40
C VAL A 37 -0.83 -4.50 -3.53
N TYR A 38 0.41 -4.09 -3.22
CA TYR A 38 1.42 -3.76 -4.23
C TYR A 38 1.82 -4.99 -5.05
N ALA A 39 2.02 -6.14 -4.37
CA ALA A 39 2.25 -7.43 -5.03
C ALA A 39 1.03 -7.89 -5.84
N GLY A 40 -0.19 -7.54 -5.40
CA GLY A 40 -1.40 -7.77 -6.17
C GLY A 40 -1.42 -7.00 -7.49
N PHE A 41 -0.96 -5.75 -7.51
CA PHE A 41 -0.83 -4.97 -8.75
C PHE A 41 0.17 -5.60 -9.71
N SER A 42 1.39 -5.92 -9.25
CA SER A 42 2.39 -6.57 -10.12
C SER A 42 1.92 -7.95 -10.59
N GLY A 43 1.30 -8.74 -9.70
CA GLY A 43 0.71 -10.05 -10.01
C GLY A 43 -0.42 -9.97 -11.03
N TYR A 44 -1.28 -8.95 -10.95
CA TYR A 44 -2.34 -8.71 -11.94
C TYR A 44 -1.77 -8.51 -13.35
N TYR A 45 -0.76 -7.65 -13.50
CA TYR A 45 -0.14 -7.41 -14.80
C TYR A 45 0.71 -8.59 -15.27
N LEU A 46 1.38 -9.32 -14.37
CA LEU A 46 2.07 -10.56 -14.73
C LEU A 46 1.09 -11.62 -15.24
N GLY A 47 -0.09 -11.72 -14.63
CA GLY A 47 -1.20 -12.55 -15.10
C GLY A 47 -1.66 -12.15 -16.51
N LEU A 48 -1.82 -10.85 -16.78
CA LEU A 48 -2.13 -10.35 -18.13
C LEU A 48 -1.03 -10.67 -19.14
N ALA A 49 0.24 -10.50 -18.77
CA ALA A 49 1.38 -10.82 -19.63
C ALA A 49 1.44 -12.31 -20.00
N LYS A 50 0.98 -13.20 -19.11
CA LYS A 50 0.88 -14.62 -19.44
C LYS A 50 -0.10 -14.87 -20.58
N LEU A 51 -1.16 -14.07 -20.66
CA LEU A 51 -2.24 -14.19 -21.65
C LEU A 51 -1.92 -13.49 -22.98
N ASP A 52 -1.00 -12.52 -22.99
CA ASP A 52 -0.51 -11.83 -24.19
C ASP A 52 1.01 -12.02 -24.34
N PRO A 53 1.45 -13.11 -25.02
CA PRO A 53 2.86 -13.44 -25.18
C PRO A 53 3.68 -12.40 -25.94
N GLU A 54 3.05 -11.74 -26.92
CA GLU A 54 3.68 -10.80 -27.81
C GLU A 54 4.08 -9.52 -27.06
N ASN A 55 3.23 -9.06 -26.14
CA ASN A 55 3.45 -7.85 -25.35
C ASN A 55 3.94 -8.10 -23.91
N ARG A 56 4.46 -9.30 -23.61
CA ARG A 56 4.89 -9.71 -22.26
C ARG A 56 5.76 -8.68 -21.55
N GLY A 57 6.84 -8.26 -22.20
CA GLY A 57 7.83 -7.35 -21.61
C GLY A 57 7.20 -6.03 -21.14
N PRO A 58 6.60 -5.25 -22.07
CA PRO A 58 5.92 -3.99 -21.71
C PRO A 58 4.85 -4.14 -20.62
N ILE A 59 4.06 -5.23 -20.62
CA ILE A 59 3.02 -5.45 -19.61
C ILE A 59 3.63 -5.69 -18.22
N ILE A 60 4.69 -6.50 -18.12
CA ILE A 60 5.39 -6.76 -16.86
C ILE A 60 6.00 -5.45 -16.32
N VAL A 61 6.69 -4.70 -17.17
CA VAL A 61 7.31 -3.41 -16.79
C VAL A 61 6.24 -2.44 -16.29
N LYS A 62 5.10 -2.35 -16.97
CA LYS A 62 3.96 -1.52 -16.53
C LYS A 62 3.47 -1.93 -15.13
N GLY A 63 3.38 -3.23 -14.87
CA GLY A 63 2.99 -3.74 -13.56
C GLY A 63 3.97 -3.39 -12.45
N LEU A 64 5.26 -3.59 -12.71
CA LEU A 64 6.33 -3.24 -11.78
C LEU A 64 6.37 -1.74 -11.50
N LEU A 65 6.28 -0.90 -12.53
CA LEU A 65 6.25 0.56 -12.38
C LEU A 65 5.07 1.02 -11.54
N ILE A 66 3.87 0.48 -11.79
CA ILE A 66 2.69 0.81 -10.99
C ILE A 66 2.87 0.38 -9.53
N ALA A 67 3.35 -0.85 -9.30
CA ALA A 67 3.58 -1.34 -7.94
C ALA A 67 4.64 -0.52 -7.20
N SER A 68 5.77 -0.22 -7.85
CA SER A 68 6.87 0.55 -7.26
C SER A 68 6.47 2.00 -7.00
N LEU A 69 5.69 2.61 -7.89
CA LEU A 69 5.17 3.96 -7.67
C LEU A 69 4.25 3.99 -6.47
N ILE A 70 3.26 3.10 -6.40
CA ILE A 70 2.33 3.04 -5.26
C ILE A 70 3.06 2.76 -3.95
N HIS A 71 4.05 1.85 -3.96
CA HIS A 71 4.83 1.56 -2.76
C HIS A 71 5.69 2.76 -2.35
N GLY A 72 6.46 3.31 -3.28
CA GLY A 72 7.36 4.43 -3.02
C GLY A 72 6.63 5.70 -2.61
N THR A 73 5.44 5.98 -3.16
CA THR A 73 4.65 7.14 -2.73
C THR A 73 4.06 6.95 -1.32
N TYR A 74 3.75 5.73 -0.90
CA TYR A 74 3.35 5.47 0.49
C TYR A 74 4.50 5.77 1.45
N ASP A 75 5.69 5.20 1.18
CA ASP A 75 6.87 5.39 2.02
C ASP A 75 7.26 6.87 2.11
N THR A 76 7.27 7.55 0.96
CA THR A 76 7.56 8.98 0.89
C THR A 76 6.53 9.78 1.67
N ALA A 77 5.23 9.52 1.49
CA ALA A 77 4.18 10.23 2.21
C ALA A 77 4.28 10.03 3.72
N VAL A 78 4.43 8.79 4.20
CA VAL A 78 4.61 8.47 5.63
C VAL A 78 5.86 9.15 6.20
N SER A 79 6.92 9.34 5.39
CA SER A 79 8.14 10.03 5.82
C SER A 79 7.95 11.53 6.05
N VAL A 80 7.06 12.20 5.30
CA VAL A 80 6.89 13.66 5.33
C VAL A 80 5.67 14.13 6.13
N ILE A 81 4.63 13.31 6.29
CA ILE A 81 3.47 13.69 7.09
C ILE A 81 3.83 13.81 8.58
N PRO A 82 3.16 14.69 9.34
CA PRO A 82 3.37 14.79 10.78
C PRO A 82 3.20 13.44 11.47
N LYS A 83 4.10 13.14 12.41
CA LYS A 83 4.06 11.91 13.24
C LYS A 83 2.98 12.01 14.32
N ASN A 84 1.74 12.19 13.87
CA ASN A 84 0.55 12.32 14.68
C ASN A 84 -0.45 11.25 14.27
N ILE A 85 -0.84 10.38 15.20
CA ILE A 85 -1.72 9.24 14.92
C ILE A 85 -3.07 9.66 14.30
N LEU A 86 -3.60 10.83 14.66
CA LEU A 86 -4.86 11.35 14.14
C LEU A 86 -4.77 11.76 12.66
N ILE A 87 -3.56 11.94 12.14
CA ILE A 87 -3.29 12.29 10.74
C ILE A 87 -2.78 11.05 9.99
N THR A 88 -1.80 10.35 10.58
CA THR A 88 -1.13 9.20 9.97
C THR A 88 -2.09 8.02 9.78
N LEU A 89 -2.93 7.68 10.77
CA LEU A 89 -3.79 6.51 10.69
C LEU A 89 -4.89 6.66 9.60
N PRO A 90 -5.64 7.78 9.52
CA PRO A 90 -6.58 7.99 8.43
C PRO A 90 -5.91 7.97 7.05
N PHE A 91 -4.72 8.57 6.92
CA PHE A 91 -3.95 8.53 5.69
C PHE A 91 -3.66 7.09 5.25
N ILE A 92 -3.16 6.24 6.16
CA ILE A 92 -2.87 4.83 5.88
C ILE A 92 -4.12 4.08 5.38
N VAL A 93 -5.22 4.22 6.12
CA VAL A 93 -6.48 3.52 5.79
C VAL A 93 -7.01 3.95 4.43
N ILE A 94 -7.03 5.26 4.16
CA ILE A 94 -7.49 5.80 2.88
C ILE A 94 -6.59 5.34 1.75
N TYR A 95 -5.27 5.40 1.93
CA TYR A 95 -4.30 5.06 0.91
C TYR A 95 -4.38 3.57 0.53
N ILE A 96 -4.28 2.68 1.52
CA ILE A 96 -4.35 1.23 1.31
C ILE A 96 -5.73 0.84 0.78
N GLY A 97 -6.80 1.38 1.37
CA GLY A 97 -8.18 1.10 0.98
C GLY A 97 -8.47 1.53 -0.46
N PHE A 98 -8.04 2.73 -0.87
CA PHE A 98 -8.20 3.22 -2.24
C PHE A 98 -7.55 2.27 -3.25
N PHE A 99 -6.27 1.94 -3.06
CA PHE A 99 -5.56 1.07 -3.98
C PHE A 99 -6.08 -0.37 -3.94
N PHE A 100 -6.53 -0.86 -2.79
CA PHE A 100 -7.21 -2.15 -2.68
C PHE A 100 -8.49 -2.18 -3.51
N VAL A 101 -9.33 -1.15 -3.43
CA VAL A 101 -10.56 -1.05 -4.26
C VAL A 101 -10.21 -1.00 -5.75
N VAL A 102 -9.19 -0.23 -6.14
CA VAL A 102 -8.73 -0.17 -7.54
C VAL A 102 -8.26 -1.54 -8.03
N LEU A 103 -7.45 -2.24 -7.24
CA LEU A 103 -6.99 -3.59 -7.54
C LEU A 103 -8.15 -4.58 -7.64
N TYR A 104 -9.06 -4.56 -6.67
CA TYR A 104 -10.24 -5.43 -6.65
C TYR A 104 -11.10 -5.24 -7.91
N ARG A 105 -11.34 -4.00 -8.33
CA ARG A 105 -12.09 -3.71 -9.56
C ARG A 105 -11.39 -4.23 -10.82
N LYS A 106 -10.06 -4.14 -10.89
CA LYS A 106 -9.26 -4.71 -11.99
C LYS A 106 -9.38 -6.23 -12.04
N LEU A 107 -9.25 -6.89 -10.88
CA LEU A 107 -9.40 -8.34 -10.77
C LEU A 107 -10.82 -8.82 -11.11
N ALA A 108 -11.84 -8.10 -10.64
CA ALA A 108 -13.24 -8.41 -10.94
C ALA A 108 -13.53 -8.33 -12.45
N ARG A 109 -13.07 -7.26 -13.12
CA ARG A 109 -13.21 -7.11 -14.58
C ARG A 109 -12.52 -8.22 -15.36
N CYS A 110 -11.29 -8.55 -14.96
CA CYS A 110 -10.52 -9.65 -15.54
C CYS A 110 -11.26 -10.98 -15.38
N ARG A 111 -11.76 -11.28 -14.17
CA ARG A 111 -12.51 -12.51 -13.90
C ARG A 111 -13.74 -12.65 -14.79
N MET A 112 -14.50 -11.57 -15.00
CA MET A 112 -15.68 -11.62 -15.88
C MET A 112 -15.28 -11.92 -17.33
N GLN A 113 -14.26 -11.24 -17.86
CA GLN A 113 -13.83 -11.42 -19.26
C GLN A 113 -13.30 -12.81 -19.57
N TYR A 114 -12.63 -13.48 -18.62
CA TYR A 114 -12.05 -14.80 -18.85
C TYR A 114 -12.93 -15.96 -18.38
N ARG A 115 -14.02 -15.70 -17.64
CA ARG A 115 -14.95 -16.76 -17.19
C ARG A 115 -16.08 -17.03 -18.17
N GLU A 116 -16.58 -16.02 -18.87
CA GLU A 116 -17.65 -16.15 -19.87
C GLU A 116 -17.26 -17.00 -21.10
N PRO A 117 -16.06 -16.84 -21.72
CA PRO A 117 -15.73 -17.58 -22.95
C PRO A 117 -15.54 -19.09 -22.74
N GLN A 118 -15.16 -19.50 -21.53
CA GLN A 118 -14.90 -20.91 -21.20
C GLN A 118 -16.20 -21.73 -21.09
N LEU A 119 -17.31 -21.13 -20.65
CA LEU A 119 -18.60 -21.83 -20.54
C LEU A 119 -19.22 -22.09 -21.93
N SER A 120 -19.10 -21.14 -22.86
CA SER A 120 -19.61 -21.32 -24.24
C SER A 120 -18.84 -22.34 -25.09
N SER A 121 -17.57 -22.63 -24.74
CA SER A 121 -16.75 -23.62 -25.46
C SER A 121 -16.86 -25.06 -24.93
N THR A 122 -17.52 -25.25 -23.79
CA THR A 122 -17.76 -26.59 -23.20
C THR A 122 -19.17 -27.11 -23.50
N GLU A 123 -20.07 -26.24 -23.97
CA GLU A 123 -21.45 -26.58 -24.37
C GLU A 123 -21.62 -26.81 -25.88
N ALA A 124 -20.53 -26.77 -26.67
CA ALA A 124 -20.50 -27.03 -28.12
C ALA A 124 -19.61 -28.24 -28.44
#